data_AF-A0A5B0RTL4-F1
#
_entry.id   AF-A0A5B0RTL4-F1
#
_cell.length_a   1.000
_cell.length_b   1.000
_cell.length_c   1.000
_cell.angle_alpha   90.00
_cell.angle_beta   90.00
_cell.angle_gamma   90.00
#
_symmetry.space_group_name_H-M   'P 1'
#
loop_
_entity.id
_entity.type
_entity.pdbx_description
1 polymer ?
#
loop_
_entity_poly.entity_id
_entity_poly.type
_entity_poly.pdbx_seq_one_letter_code
_entity_poly.pdbx_strand_id
1 'polypeptide(L)'
;MLRSEYLKSLGSLVESVLQRILNEIEEQPDIEENDSKQLNILCKSLHSLIHLFDLQPDFNHADIYRYVPSWFKFCFLSELLEASMADIMWMYQEGHLGEFSQQEIVGLIKALFADSHLRAKNIDLILSNQ
;
A
#
# COMPACT_ATOMS: atom_id res chain seq x y z
N MET A 1 -8.35 -30.46 7.64
CA MET A 1 -7.38 -30.41 6.53
C MET A 1 -7.87 -29.51 5.39
N LEU A 2 -9.03 -29.77 4.78
CA LEU A 2 -9.51 -29.00 3.61
C LEU A 2 -9.62 -27.47 3.83
N ARG A 3 -10.03 -27.00 5.01
CA ARG A 3 -10.22 -25.57 5.29
C ARG A 3 -8.90 -24.78 5.34
N SER A 4 -7.87 -25.32 5.99
CA SER A 4 -6.56 -24.65 6.07
C SER A 4 -5.86 -24.58 4.71
N GLU A 5 -6.03 -25.62 3.89
CA GLU A 5 -5.50 -25.65 2.52
C GLU A 5 -6.25 -24.68 1.61
N TYR A 6 -7.57 -24.59 1.76
CA TYR A 6 -8.40 -23.58 1.09
C TYR A 6 -7.94 -22.15 1.40
N LEU A 7 -7.81 -21.80 2.69
CA LEU A 7 -7.39 -20.45 3.09
C LEU A 7 -5.97 -20.11 2.62
N LYS A 8 -5.04 -21.08 2.64
CA LYS A 8 -3.69 -20.89 2.09
C LYS A 8 -3.70 -20.65 0.58
N SER A 9 -4.48 -21.43 -0.16
CA SER A 9 -4.58 -21.30 -1.62
C SER A 9 -5.26 -19.99 -2.01
N LEU A 10 -6.33 -19.62 -1.30
CA LEU A 10 -7.02 -18.34 -1.47
C LEU A 10 -6.11 -17.15 -1.11
N GLY A 11 -5.41 -17.24 0.01
CA GLY A 11 -4.39 -16.26 0.42
C GLY A 11 -3.33 -16.06 -0.65
N SER A 12 -2.78 -17.14 -1.20
CA SER A 12 -1.77 -17.06 -2.27
C SER A 12 -2.31 -16.38 -3.54
N LEU A 13 -3.58 -16.61 -3.89
CA LEU A 13 -4.23 -15.94 -5.02
C LEU A 13 -4.40 -14.44 -4.75
N VAL A 14 -4.93 -14.08 -3.58
CA VAL A 14 -5.13 -12.68 -3.20
C VAL A 14 -3.79 -11.96 -3.14
N GLU A 15 -2.78 -12.55 -2.50
CA GLU A 15 -1.41 -12.05 -2.44
C GLU A 15 -0.85 -11.77 -3.83
N SER A 16 -1.00 -12.71 -4.76
CA SER A 16 -0.50 -12.54 -6.14
C SER A 16 -1.17 -11.36 -6.85
N VAL A 17 -2.47 -11.15 -6.63
CA VAL A 17 -3.21 -10.02 -7.21
C VAL A 17 -2.78 -8.71 -6.57
N LEU A 18 -2.70 -8.63 -5.24
CA LEU A 18 -2.33 -7.39 -4.54
C LEU A 18 -0.88 -7.00 -4.83
N GLN A 19 0.04 -7.96 -4.85
CA GLN A 19 1.43 -7.73 -5.26
C GLN A 19 1.53 -7.20 -6.68
N ARG A 20 0.73 -7.75 -7.61
CA ARG A 20 0.71 -7.26 -8.98
C ARG A 20 0.27 -5.80 -9.05
N ILE A 21 -0.79 -5.43 -8.33
CA ILE A 21 -1.30 -4.07 -8.30
C ILE A 21 -0.30 -3.12 -7.63
N LEU A 22 0.27 -3.51 -6.48
CA LEU A 22 1.31 -2.75 -5.78
C LEU A 22 2.47 -2.42 -6.74
N ASN A 23 3.02 -3.45 -7.39
CA ASN A 23 4.15 -3.27 -8.29
C ASN A 23 3.78 -2.38 -9.49
N GLU A 24 2.61 -2.58 -10.10
CA GLU A 24 2.18 -1.76 -11.25
C GLU A 24 2.02 -0.27 -10.88
N ILE A 25 1.56 0.04 -9.67
CA ILE A 25 1.44 1.42 -9.17
C ILE A 25 2.82 1.98 -8.81
N GLU A 26 3.65 1.23 -8.06
CA GLU A 26 4.97 1.67 -7.63
C GLU A 26 5.95 1.87 -8.81
N GLU A 27 5.74 1.18 -9.92
CA GLU A 27 6.51 1.33 -11.16
C GLU A 27 6.09 2.55 -12.01
N GLN A 28 4.96 3.20 -11.71
CA GLN A 28 4.54 4.40 -12.46
C GLN A 28 5.47 5.58 -12.15
N PRO A 29 6.10 6.19 -13.17
CA PRO A 29 6.97 7.35 -12.95
C PRO A 29 6.21 8.64 -12.63
N ASP A 30 4.95 8.72 -13.06
CA ASP A 30 4.04 9.86 -12.91
C ASP A 30 2.60 9.34 -12.88
N ILE A 31 1.79 9.84 -11.95
CA ILE A 31 0.38 9.49 -11.76
C ILE A 31 -0.41 10.79 -11.69
N GLU A 32 -1.24 11.04 -12.70
CA GLU A 32 -2.09 12.22 -12.71
C GLU A 32 -3.11 12.17 -11.56
N GLU A 33 -3.53 13.34 -11.06
CA GLU A 33 -4.47 13.44 -9.92
C GLU A 33 -5.76 12.63 -10.14
N ASN A 34 -6.32 12.67 -11.37
CA ASN A 34 -7.52 11.91 -11.70
C ASN A 34 -7.27 10.40 -11.71
N ASP A 35 -6.08 9.97 -12.15
CA ASP A 35 -5.73 8.55 -12.17
C ASP A 35 -5.46 8.04 -10.76
N SER A 36 -4.82 8.87 -9.91
CA SER A 36 -4.63 8.55 -8.49
C SER A 36 -5.96 8.34 -7.76
N LYS A 37 -6.95 9.18 -8.03
CA LYS A 37 -8.33 9.03 -7.53
C LYS A 37 -8.96 7.70 -7.97
N GLN A 38 -8.80 7.35 -9.24
CA GLN A 38 -9.34 6.10 -9.76
C GLN A 38 -8.64 4.87 -9.16
N LEU A 39 -7.32 4.92 -9.03
CA LEU A 39 -6.52 3.88 -8.37
C LEU A 39 -6.91 3.74 -6.89
N ASN A 40 -7.13 4.84 -6.18
CA ASN A 40 -7.61 4.82 -4.80
C ASN A 40 -8.97 4.10 -4.69
N ILE A 41 -9.95 4.49 -5.51
CA ILE A 41 -11.27 3.86 -5.54
C ILE A 41 -11.16 2.35 -5.82
N LEU A 42 -10.35 1.99 -6.82
CA LEU A 42 -10.10 0.59 -7.16
C LEU A 42 -9.50 -0.16 -5.97
N CYS A 43 -8.43 0.35 -5.37
CA CYS A 43 -7.75 -0.30 -4.25
C CYS A 43 -8.67 -0.45 -3.03
N LYS A 44 -9.42 0.61 -2.68
CA LYS A 44 -10.39 0.60 -1.58
C LYS A 44 -11.50 -0.43 -1.80
N SER A 45 -11.94 -0.64 -3.05
CA SER A 45 -12.94 -1.68 -3.34
C SER A 45 -12.43 -3.10 -3.03
N LEU A 46 -11.12 -3.32 -3.18
CA LEU A 46 -10.47 -4.60 -2.91
C LEU A 46 -10.23 -4.86 -1.42
N HIS A 47 -10.37 -3.86 -0.53
CA HIS A 47 -10.30 -4.09 0.92
C HIS A 47 -11.35 -5.10 1.41
N SER A 48 -12.48 -5.21 0.70
CA SER A 48 -13.53 -6.19 0.99
C SER A 48 -13.07 -7.66 0.86
N LEU A 49 -11.94 -7.92 0.19
CA LEU A 49 -11.36 -9.27 0.08
C LEU A 49 -10.98 -9.86 1.43
N ILE A 50 -10.77 -9.05 2.47
CA ILE A 50 -10.50 -9.56 3.83
C ILE A 50 -11.64 -10.44 4.35
N HIS A 51 -12.88 -10.18 3.93
CA HIS A 51 -14.06 -10.93 4.36
C HIS A 51 -14.07 -12.37 3.86
N LEU A 52 -13.26 -12.69 2.84
CA LEU A 52 -13.07 -14.07 2.40
C LEU A 52 -12.40 -14.94 3.46
N PHE A 53 -11.76 -14.33 4.46
CA PHE A 53 -11.03 -14.99 5.54
C PHE A 53 -11.82 -15.07 6.85
N ASP A 54 -12.99 -14.42 6.95
CA ASP A 54 -13.89 -14.41 8.12
C ASP A 54 -14.58 -15.78 8.39
N LEU A 55 -14.07 -16.86 7.78
CA LEU A 55 -14.55 -18.21 7.96
C LEU A 55 -14.11 -18.84 9.29
N GLN A 56 -13.23 -18.16 10.06
CA GLN A 56 -12.86 -18.58 11.41
C GLN A 56 -13.56 -17.70 12.47
N PRO A 57 -14.25 -18.29 13.45
CA PRO A 57 -14.95 -17.54 14.51
C PRO A 57 -14.00 -16.71 15.40
N ASP A 58 -12.69 -16.97 15.31
CA ASP A 58 -11.60 -16.33 16.03
C ASP A 58 -10.62 -15.60 15.08
N PHE A 59 -10.98 -15.37 13.81
CA PHE A 59 -10.12 -14.63 12.88
C PHE A 59 -9.93 -13.20 13.36
N ASN A 60 -8.73 -12.88 13.83
CA ASN A 60 -8.32 -11.50 14.01
C ASN A 60 -7.92 -10.96 12.63
N HIS A 61 -8.42 -9.79 12.22
CA HIS A 61 -7.96 -9.14 10.98
C HIS A 61 -6.44 -8.99 10.94
N ALA A 62 -5.79 -8.85 12.10
CA ALA A 62 -4.34 -8.84 12.22
C ALA A 62 -3.67 -10.13 11.76
N ASP A 63 -4.36 -11.28 11.68
CA ASP A 63 -3.82 -12.57 11.22
C ASP A 63 -3.81 -12.72 9.69
N ILE A 64 -4.39 -11.77 8.94
CA ILE A 64 -4.40 -11.78 7.48
C ILE A 64 -3.00 -11.85 6.87
N TYR A 65 -2.00 -11.25 7.52
CA TYR A 65 -0.59 -11.28 7.08
C TYR A 65 -0.04 -12.70 6.89
N ARG A 66 -0.60 -13.70 7.59
CA ARG A 66 -0.19 -15.11 7.44
C ARG A 66 -0.59 -15.71 6.10
N TYR A 67 -1.63 -15.15 5.48
CA TYR A 67 -2.18 -15.61 4.21
C TYR A 67 -1.87 -14.65 3.06
N VAL A 68 -1.83 -13.35 3.35
CA VAL A 68 -1.60 -12.25 2.42
C VAL A 68 -0.60 -11.27 3.05
N PRO A 69 0.72 -11.56 3.00
CA PRO A 69 1.75 -10.72 3.60
C PRO A 69 1.71 -9.26 3.15
N SER A 70 1.31 -9.00 1.91
CA SER A 70 1.25 -7.65 1.34
C SER A 70 0.04 -6.82 1.78
N TRP A 71 -0.87 -7.39 2.57
CA TRP A 71 -2.16 -6.80 2.87
C TRP A 71 -2.06 -5.38 3.44
N PHE A 72 -1.24 -5.18 4.49
CA PHE A 72 -1.11 -3.88 5.13
C PHE A 72 -0.42 -2.87 4.23
N LYS A 73 0.66 -3.27 3.53
CA LYS A 73 1.32 -2.42 2.53
C LYS A 73 0.32 -1.94 1.47
N PHE A 74 -0.52 -2.84 0.95
CA PHE A 74 -1.58 -2.53 -0.01
C PHE A 74 -2.61 -1.54 0.56
N CYS A 75 -3.10 -1.76 1.78
CA CYS A 75 -4.03 -0.83 2.42
C CYS A 75 -3.42 0.56 2.59
N PHE A 76 -2.17 0.66 3.05
CA PHE A 76 -1.47 1.94 3.18
C PHE A 76 -1.24 2.61 1.82
N LEU A 77 -0.85 1.87 0.78
CA LEU A 77 -0.74 2.41 -0.58
C LEU A 77 -2.06 3.05 -1.01
N SER A 78 -3.19 2.39 -0.73
CA SER A 78 -4.50 2.96 -1.04
C SER A 78 -4.74 4.31 -0.36
N GLU A 79 -4.32 4.49 0.90
CA GLU A 79 -4.43 5.79 1.59
C GLU A 79 -3.49 6.84 0.96
N LEU A 80 -2.27 6.43 0.60
CA LEU A 80 -1.24 7.32 0.07
C LEU A 80 -1.62 7.94 -1.28
N LEU A 81 -2.38 7.24 -2.12
CA LEU A 81 -2.81 7.73 -3.44
C LEU A 81 -3.58 9.06 -3.36
N GLU A 82 -4.33 9.31 -2.29
CA GLU A 82 -5.11 10.54 -2.11
C GLU A 82 -4.59 11.41 -0.95
N ALA A 83 -3.46 11.03 -0.34
CA ALA A 83 -2.88 11.77 0.77
C ALA A 83 -2.19 13.05 0.28
N SER A 84 -2.25 14.12 1.08
CA SER A 84 -1.44 15.30 0.79
C SER A 84 0.05 15.02 1.08
N MET A 85 0.96 15.75 0.43
CA MET A 85 2.40 15.61 0.73
C MET A 85 2.71 15.83 2.21
N ALA A 86 1.96 16.70 2.91
CA ALA A 86 2.12 16.91 4.34
C ALA A 86 1.72 15.66 5.14
N ASP A 87 0.61 15.01 4.78
CA ASP A 87 0.14 13.79 5.45
C ASP A 87 1.10 12.62 5.22
N ILE A 88 1.61 12.46 3.99
CA ILE A 88 2.62 11.43 3.67
C ILE A 88 3.88 11.63 4.52
N MET A 89 4.37 12.87 4.62
CA MET A 89 5.55 13.16 5.43
C MET A 89 5.31 12.98 6.92
N TRP A 90 4.13 13.34 7.42
CA TRP A 90 3.74 13.07 8.80
C TRP A 90 3.70 11.56 9.08
N MET A 91 3.05 10.78 8.21
CA MET A 91 3.02 9.32 8.33
C MET A 91 4.41 8.69 8.29
N TYR A 92 5.32 9.20 7.45
CA TYR A 92 6.71 8.77 7.43
C TYR A 92 7.42 9.06 8.76
N GLN A 93 7.30 10.28 9.27
CA GLN A 93 7.98 10.73 10.50
C GLN A 93 7.48 10.01 11.76
N GLU A 94 6.19 9.72 11.83
CA GLU A 94 5.58 8.94 12.93
C GLU A 94 5.83 7.42 12.80
N GLY A 95 6.51 6.97 11.75
CA GLY A 95 6.84 5.56 11.53
C GLY A 95 5.65 4.71 11.09
N HIS A 96 4.58 5.31 10.58
CA HIS A 96 3.40 4.59 10.09
C HIS A 96 3.65 3.86 8.75
N LEU A 97 4.70 4.23 8.02
CA LEU A 97 5.07 3.65 6.73
C LEU A 97 6.13 2.53 6.83
N GLY A 98 6.15 1.77 7.94
CA GLY A 98 7.14 0.72 8.18
C GLY A 98 7.17 -0.42 7.16
N GLU A 99 6.09 -0.60 6.39
CA GLU A 99 5.99 -1.57 5.29
C GLU A 99 6.67 -1.10 3.99
N PHE A 100 7.14 0.15 3.94
CA PHE A 100 7.78 0.74 2.77
C PHE A 100 9.24 1.06 3.08
N SER A 101 10.11 0.74 2.12
CA SER A 101 11.46 1.28 2.06
C SER A 101 11.44 2.78 1.78
N GLN A 102 12.52 3.46 2.15
CA GLN A 102 12.71 4.88 1.81
C GLN A 102 12.60 5.13 0.31
N GLN A 103 13.11 4.21 -0.52
CA GLN A 103 13.06 4.32 -1.98
C GLN A 103 11.62 4.23 -2.51
N GLU A 104 10.79 3.35 -1.97
CA GLU A 104 9.38 3.24 -2.37
C GLU A 104 8.62 4.52 -2.01
N ILE A 105 8.82 5.08 -0.81
CA ILE A 105 8.19 6.35 -0.42
C ILE A 105 8.64 7.49 -1.34
N VAL A 106 9.93 7.57 -1.67
CA VAL A 106 10.45 8.55 -2.63
C VAL A 106 9.86 8.36 -4.03
N GLY A 107 9.70 7.11 -4.47
CA GLY A 107 9.04 6.77 -5.73
C GLY A 107 7.61 7.29 -5.78
N LEU A 108 6.82 6.99 -4.74
CA LEU A 108 5.44 7.45 -4.63
C LEU A 108 5.34 8.98 -4.58
N ILE A 109 6.21 9.67 -3.84
CA ILE A 109 6.23 11.14 -3.81
C ILE A 109 6.56 11.72 -5.20
N LYS A 110 7.43 11.08 -5.97
CA LYS A 110 7.74 11.52 -7.33
C LYS A 110 6.58 11.28 -8.28
N ALA A 111 5.91 10.14 -8.15
CA ALA A 111 4.78 9.76 -8.99
C ALA A 111 3.54 10.62 -8.72
N LEU A 112 3.25 10.94 -7.47
CA LEU A 112 2.01 11.62 -7.07
C LEU A 112 2.07 13.15 -7.10
N PHE A 113 3.28 13.74 -7.07
CA PHE A 113 3.43 15.19 -6.96
C PHE A 113 4.38 15.74 -8.02
N ALA A 114 3.94 16.82 -8.67
CA ALA A 114 4.74 17.56 -9.63
C ALA A 114 6.05 18.10 -9.03
N ASP A 115 7.04 18.31 -9.90
CA ASP A 115 8.32 18.91 -9.58
C ASP A 115 8.17 20.25 -8.87
N SER A 116 8.65 20.32 -7.62
CA SER A 116 8.62 21.54 -6.82
C SER A 116 9.74 21.55 -5.80
N HIS A 117 10.06 22.75 -5.28
CA HIS A 117 11.03 22.90 -4.19
C HIS A 117 10.60 22.14 -2.93
N LEU A 118 9.29 22.10 -2.63
CA LEU A 118 8.76 21.35 -1.50
C LEU A 118 9.00 19.85 -1.66
N ARG A 119 8.71 19.30 -2.85
CA ARG A 119 8.94 17.88 -3.16
C ARG A 119 10.41 17.50 -3.02
N ALA A 120 11.30 18.30 -3.61
CA ALA A 120 12.75 18.07 -3.55
C ALA A 120 13.26 18.05 -2.09
N LYS A 121 12.88 19.06 -1.29
CA LYS A 121 13.23 19.15 0.12
C LYS A 121 12.78 17.92 0.93
N ASN A 122 11.56 17.44 0.69
CA ASN A 122 11.02 16.29 1.41
C ASN A 122 11.71 14.97 1.01
N ILE A 123 12.05 14.81 -0.27
CA ILE A 123 12.85 13.67 -0.74
C ILE A 123 14.24 13.68 -0.09
N ASP A 124 14.91 14.83 -0.05
CA ASP A 124 16.22 14.95 0.60
C ASP A 124 16.14 14.60 2.09
N LEU A 125 15.08 15.01 2.77
CA LEU A 125 14.84 14.67 4.18
C LEU A 125 14.71 13.15 4.38
N ILE A 126 13.91 12.47 3.54
CA ILE A 126 13.75 11.01 3.61
C ILE A 126 15.10 10.31 3.42
N LEU A 127 15.88 10.71 2.41
CA LEU A 127 17.16 10.08 2.07
C LEU A 127 18.29 10.42 3.06
N SER A 128 18.19 11.53 3.79
CA SER A 128 19.19 11.93 4.78
C SER A 128 19.08 11.18 6.12
N ASN A 129 17.96 10.53 6.40
CA ASN A 129 17.73 9.74 7.61
C ASN A 129 18.32 8.30 7.47
N GLN A 130 19.49 8.16 6.84
CA GLN A 130 20.25 6.91 6.75
C GLN A 130 21.22 6.74 7.93
#